data_AF-A0A962KGZ7-F1
#
_entry.id   AF-A0A962KGZ7-F1
#
_cell.length_a   1.000
_cell.length_b   1.000
_cell.length_c   1.000
_cell.angle_alpha   90.00
_cell.angle_beta   90.00
_cell.angle_gamma   90.00
#
_symmetry.space_group_name_H-M   'P 1'
#
loop_
_entity.id
_entity.type
_entity.pdbx_description
1 polymer ?
#
loop_
_entity_poly.entity_id
_entity_poly.type
_entity_poly.pdbx_seq_one_letter_code
_entity_poly.pdbx_strand_id
1 'polypeptide(L)'
;MAAPGMSARDLQLTHIALVGARMSAFKSYGFIERNQLALRRVAPDTGEHPLASLPASQLHAALAAQLPIWVHNIIADPDFPQRHKLVMPLRRFEGELLDNRNNEVVACVLNAGFRNQTLDPLHLPDTMPLRQRCALVMHIGVWQDAYRALEGEVVALLALHVDEVTRWVARCREPGYANIE
;
A
#
# COMPACT_ATOMS: atom_id res chain seq x y z
N MET A 1 19.53 23.45 5.40
CA MET A 1 19.31 22.89 4.05
C MET A 1 17.97 22.19 4.05
N ALA A 2 16.93 22.81 3.48
CA ALA A 2 15.64 22.17 3.30
C ALA A 2 15.77 21.09 2.22
N ALA A 3 15.32 19.87 2.52
CA ALA A 3 15.22 18.81 1.52
C ALA A 3 14.29 19.28 0.39
N PRO A 4 14.62 19.01 -0.89
CA PRO A 4 13.79 19.43 -2.00
C PRO A 4 12.38 18.86 -1.83
N GLY A 5 11.38 19.73 -2.00
CA GLY A 5 9.97 19.43 -1.84
C GLY A 5 9.59 18.16 -2.61
N MET A 6 9.16 17.16 -1.87
CA MET A 6 8.72 15.85 -2.35
C MET A 6 7.44 16.03 -3.17
N SER A 7 7.49 15.79 -4.47
CA SER A 7 6.26 15.71 -5.26
C SER A 7 5.74 14.28 -5.22
N ALA A 8 4.43 14.11 -5.07
CA ALA A 8 3.74 12.81 -5.15
C ALA A 8 4.02 12.02 -6.45
N ARG A 9 4.71 12.60 -7.45
CA ARG A 9 5.12 11.93 -8.69
C ARG A 9 6.19 10.85 -8.47
N ASP A 10 6.97 10.89 -7.38
CA ASP A 10 8.11 9.97 -7.17
C ASP A 10 7.72 8.55 -6.74
N LEU A 11 6.45 8.32 -6.38
CA LEU A 11 5.96 7.02 -5.89
C LEU A 11 4.71 6.54 -6.67
N GLN A 12 4.60 6.99 -7.93
CA GLN A 12 3.40 6.77 -8.73
C GLN A 12 3.24 5.29 -9.07
N LEU A 13 4.32 4.56 -9.37
CA LEU A 13 4.22 3.13 -9.70
C LEU A 13 3.89 2.29 -8.48
N THR A 14 4.46 2.62 -7.31
CA THR A 14 4.10 1.98 -6.05
C THR A 14 2.60 2.17 -5.75
N HIS A 15 2.08 3.40 -5.91
CA HIS A 15 0.66 3.67 -5.73
C HIS A 15 -0.20 2.90 -6.75
N ILE A 16 0.18 2.89 -8.03
CA ILE A 16 -0.54 2.13 -9.06
C ILE A 16 -0.57 0.64 -8.75
N ALA A 17 0.58 0.06 -8.39
CA ALA A 17 0.74 -1.37 -8.22
C ALA A 17 0.08 -1.90 -6.93
N LEU A 18 0.10 -1.13 -5.85
CA LEU A 18 -0.43 -1.58 -4.55
C LEU A 18 -1.80 -1.02 -4.21
N VAL A 19 -2.16 0.15 -4.74
CA VAL A 19 -3.47 0.76 -4.52
C VAL A 19 -4.37 0.49 -5.72
N GLY A 20 -3.93 0.89 -6.92
CA GLY A 20 -4.70 0.71 -8.15
C GLY A 20 -5.07 -0.73 -8.45
N ALA A 21 -4.14 -1.67 -8.26
CA ALA A 21 -4.39 -3.09 -8.50
C ALA A 21 -5.10 -3.82 -7.35
N ARG A 22 -5.25 -3.18 -6.17
CA ARG A 22 -5.87 -3.78 -4.97
C ARG A 22 -6.96 -2.88 -4.38
N MET A 23 -7.75 -2.22 -5.24
CA MET A 23 -8.87 -1.38 -4.82
C MET A 23 -9.92 -2.10 -3.98
N SER A 24 -9.96 -3.43 -3.99
CA SER A 24 -10.78 -4.23 -3.06
C SER A 24 -10.54 -3.88 -1.59
N ALA A 25 -9.29 -3.55 -1.20
CA ALA A 25 -8.95 -3.16 0.16
C ALA A 25 -9.60 -1.83 0.60
N PHE A 26 -10.06 -1.01 -0.34
CA PHE A 26 -10.63 0.31 -0.08
C PHE A 26 -12.16 0.35 -0.18
N LYS A 27 -12.80 -0.74 -0.66
CA LYS A 27 -14.25 -0.79 -0.89
C LYS A 27 -15.07 -0.59 0.39
N SER A 28 -14.63 -1.16 1.51
CA SER A 28 -15.28 -0.99 2.82
C SER A 28 -15.25 0.46 3.31
N TYR A 29 -14.36 1.29 2.77
CA TYR A 29 -14.24 2.72 3.08
C TYR A 29 -14.97 3.61 2.06
N GLY A 30 -15.71 3.01 1.11
CA GLY A 30 -16.51 3.73 0.12
C GLY A 30 -15.77 4.09 -1.17
N PHE A 31 -14.52 3.64 -1.35
CA PHE A 31 -13.75 3.89 -2.57
C PHE A 31 -13.80 2.71 -3.53
N ILE A 32 -14.19 2.98 -4.76
CA ILE A 32 -14.32 2.02 -5.86
C ILE A 32 -13.15 2.18 -6.83
N GLU A 33 -12.70 3.42 -7.05
CA GLU A 33 -11.66 3.76 -8.02
C GLU A 33 -10.51 4.54 -7.38
N ARG A 34 -9.30 4.41 -7.94
CA ARG A 34 -8.09 5.04 -7.40
C ARG A 34 -8.13 6.56 -7.41
N ASN A 35 -8.77 7.16 -8.40
CA ASN A 35 -8.96 8.63 -8.52
C ASN A 35 -9.73 9.22 -7.33
N GLN A 36 -10.62 8.45 -6.69
CA GLN A 36 -11.40 8.89 -5.53
C GLN A 36 -10.55 9.05 -4.27
N LEU A 37 -9.35 8.46 -4.26
CA LEU A 37 -8.37 8.55 -3.17
C LEU A 37 -7.50 9.82 -3.25
N ALA A 38 -7.65 10.62 -4.31
CA ALA A 38 -6.87 11.86 -4.46
C ALA A 38 -7.17 12.83 -3.32
N LEU A 39 -6.11 13.31 -2.64
CA LEU A 39 -6.20 14.23 -1.49
C LEU A 39 -7.08 13.70 -0.35
N ARG A 40 -7.21 12.37 -0.22
CA ARG A 40 -7.93 11.72 0.87
C ARG A 40 -6.98 10.91 1.74
N ARG A 41 -7.23 10.94 3.04
CA ARG A 41 -6.73 9.95 3.99
C ARG A 41 -7.74 8.82 4.10
N VAL A 42 -7.26 7.61 4.31
CA VAL A 42 -8.08 6.44 4.59
C VAL A 42 -7.66 5.90 5.94
N ALA A 43 -8.46 6.16 6.98
CA ALA A 43 -8.18 5.68 8.32
C ALA A 43 -8.31 4.15 8.35
N PRO A 44 -7.23 3.38 8.58
CA PRO A 44 -7.29 1.92 8.62
C PRO A 44 -8.20 1.42 9.73
N ASP A 45 -8.81 0.26 9.52
CA ASP A 45 -9.61 -0.41 10.52
C ASP A 45 -8.68 -1.05 11.56
N THR A 46 -8.80 -0.62 12.80
CA THR A 46 -7.97 -1.14 13.90
C THR A 46 -8.75 -2.13 14.76
N GLY A 47 -9.99 -2.45 14.40
CA GLY A 47 -10.90 -3.21 15.24
C GLY A 47 -11.26 -2.45 16.53
N GLU A 48 -11.63 -3.20 17.56
CA GLU A 48 -12.07 -2.68 18.85
C GLU A 48 -10.94 -2.12 19.71
N HIS A 49 -9.69 -2.49 19.42
CA HIS A 49 -8.53 -2.15 20.24
C HIS A 49 -7.57 -1.22 19.49
N PRO A 50 -6.96 -0.22 20.17
CA PRO A 50 -5.89 0.57 19.57
C PRO A 50 -4.70 -0.31 19.17
N LEU A 51 -4.05 -0.01 18.05
CA LEU A 51 -2.90 -0.79 17.56
C LEU A 51 -1.80 -0.94 18.61
N ALA A 52 -1.52 0.13 19.36
CA ALA A 52 -0.51 0.13 20.43
C ALA A 52 -0.81 -0.85 21.59
N SER A 53 -2.04 -1.34 21.71
CA SER A 53 -2.44 -2.32 22.73
C SER A 53 -2.33 -3.77 22.27
N LEU A 54 -2.09 -4.01 20.98
CA LEU A 54 -2.01 -5.36 20.42
C LEU A 54 -0.66 -6.02 20.76
N PRO A 55 -0.65 -7.34 21.02
CA PRO A 55 0.60 -8.12 21.08
C PRO A 55 1.38 -8.01 19.77
N ALA A 56 2.71 -8.03 19.83
CA ALA A 56 3.58 -7.78 18.68
C ALA A 56 3.25 -8.65 17.44
N SER A 57 2.97 -9.95 17.62
CA SER A 57 2.59 -10.84 16.52
C SER A 57 1.25 -10.46 15.88
N GLN A 58 0.27 -10.06 16.67
CA GLN A 58 -1.04 -9.61 16.20
C GLN A 58 -0.94 -8.24 15.54
N LEU A 59 -0.12 -7.33 16.09
CA LEU A 59 0.16 -6.02 15.51
C LEU A 59 0.76 -6.15 14.10
N HIS A 60 1.80 -6.98 13.94
CA HIS A 60 2.42 -7.21 12.63
C HIS A 60 1.41 -7.75 11.62
N ALA A 61 0.62 -8.75 12.00
CA ALA A 61 -0.42 -9.31 11.14
C ALA A 61 -1.49 -8.28 10.76
N ALA A 62 -1.96 -7.48 11.72
CA ALA A 62 -2.96 -6.44 11.48
C ALA A 62 -2.46 -5.33 10.55
N LEU A 63 -1.19 -4.94 10.69
CA LEU A 63 -0.54 -3.97 9.82
C LEU A 63 -0.36 -4.53 8.40
N ALA A 64 0.15 -5.77 8.27
CA ALA A 64 0.37 -6.42 6.97
C ALA A 64 -0.92 -6.61 6.18
N ALA A 65 -2.02 -7.02 6.85
CA ALA A 65 -3.32 -7.23 6.22
C ALA A 65 -3.89 -5.97 5.54
N GLN A 66 -3.44 -4.78 5.96
CA GLN A 66 -3.90 -3.49 5.45
C GLN A 66 -2.79 -2.72 4.73
N LEU A 67 -1.72 -3.38 4.28
CA LEU A 67 -0.57 -2.75 3.64
C LEU A 67 -0.94 -1.76 2.52
N PRO A 68 -1.89 -2.05 1.59
CA PRO A 68 -2.30 -1.08 0.57
C PRO A 68 -2.77 0.25 1.15
N ILE A 69 -3.52 0.21 2.25
CA ILE A 69 -4.08 1.40 2.91
C ILE A 69 -2.96 2.19 3.57
N TRP A 70 -2.03 1.51 4.25
CA TRP A 70 -0.85 2.17 4.83
C TRP A 70 0.00 2.87 3.77
N VAL A 71 0.32 2.16 2.68
CA VAL A 71 1.10 2.69 1.55
C VAL A 71 0.40 3.91 0.94
N HIS A 72 -0.92 3.85 0.73
CA HIS A 72 -1.67 5.00 0.23
C HIS A 72 -1.49 6.24 1.10
N ASN A 73 -1.69 6.11 2.41
CA ASN A 73 -1.57 7.25 3.32
C ASN A 73 -0.15 7.78 3.43
N ILE A 74 0.86 6.90 3.45
CA ILE A 74 2.28 7.32 3.44
C ILE A 74 2.59 8.14 2.18
N ILE A 75 2.04 7.76 1.02
CA ILE A 75 2.26 8.49 -0.24
C ILE A 75 1.49 9.81 -0.23
N ALA A 76 0.20 9.77 0.13
CA ALA A 76 -0.72 10.88 -0.05
C ALA A 76 -0.58 11.97 1.01
N ASP A 77 -0.33 11.62 2.28
CA ASP A 77 -0.32 12.54 3.41
C ASP A 77 1.12 12.93 3.80
N PRO A 78 1.56 14.19 3.54
CA PRO A 78 2.89 14.65 3.92
C PRO A 78 3.14 14.58 5.44
N ASP A 79 2.07 14.69 6.23
CA ASP A 79 2.11 14.69 7.70
C ASP A 79 2.03 13.29 8.31
N PHE A 80 2.07 12.23 7.48
CA PHE A 80 2.04 10.86 7.97
C PHE A 80 3.22 10.61 8.94
N PRO A 81 2.99 9.95 10.10
CA PRO A 81 4.03 9.69 11.09
C PRO A 81 5.25 9.01 10.49
N GLN A 82 6.43 9.58 10.76
CA GLN A 82 7.71 9.00 10.33
C GLN A 82 7.80 8.76 8.80
N ARG A 83 7.02 9.49 8.00
CA ARG A 83 6.99 9.35 6.53
C ARG A 83 8.37 9.36 5.91
N HIS A 84 9.26 10.24 6.37
CA HIS A 84 10.63 10.33 5.88
C HIS A 84 11.43 9.00 5.98
N LYS A 85 11.13 8.15 6.97
CA LYS A 85 11.72 6.80 7.11
C LYS A 85 11.01 5.78 6.21
N LEU A 86 9.69 5.89 6.10
CA LEU A 86 8.85 4.97 5.33
C LEU A 86 8.99 5.15 3.82
N VAL A 87 9.41 6.33 3.35
CA VAL A 87 9.61 6.61 1.91
C VAL A 87 10.70 5.73 1.29
N MET A 88 11.75 5.38 2.04
CA MET A 88 12.87 4.60 1.46
C MET A 88 12.45 3.18 1.04
N PRO A 89 11.76 2.39 1.88
CA PRO A 89 11.17 1.11 1.45
C PRO A 89 10.28 1.25 0.21
N LEU A 90 9.43 2.29 0.15
CA LEU A 90 8.56 2.53 -1.02
C LEU A 90 9.40 2.78 -2.29
N ARG A 91 10.47 3.57 -2.18
CA ARG A 91 11.37 3.84 -3.32
C ARG A 91 12.12 2.61 -3.79
N ARG A 92 12.55 1.73 -2.88
CA ARG A 92 13.17 0.45 -3.29
C ARG A 92 12.18 -0.40 -4.06
N PHE A 93 10.95 -0.52 -3.56
CA PHE A 93 9.89 -1.24 -4.26
C PHE A 93 9.58 -0.62 -5.63
N GLU A 94 9.47 0.72 -5.74
CA GLU A 94 9.34 1.42 -7.02
C GLU A 94 10.48 1.06 -8.00
N GLY A 95 11.72 1.03 -7.50
CA GLY A 95 12.89 0.61 -8.27
C GLY A 95 12.78 -0.82 -8.78
N GLU A 96 12.38 -1.76 -7.92
CA GLU A 96 12.14 -3.16 -8.32
C GLU A 96 11.07 -3.27 -9.41
N LEU A 97 9.99 -2.48 -9.33
CA LEU A 97 8.96 -2.43 -10.38
C LEU A 97 9.50 -1.89 -11.71
N LEU A 98 10.36 -0.88 -11.66
CA LEU A 98 10.98 -0.27 -12.85
C LEU A 98 11.96 -1.23 -13.52
N ASP A 99 12.85 -1.83 -12.73
CA ASP A 99 13.88 -2.75 -13.20
C ASP A 99 13.26 -4.03 -13.78
N ASN A 100 12.11 -4.44 -13.24
CA ASN A 100 11.40 -5.64 -13.66
C ASN A 100 10.13 -5.35 -14.47
N ARG A 101 10.01 -4.18 -15.13
CA ARG A 101 8.81 -3.81 -15.90
C ARG A 101 8.43 -4.79 -17.02
N ASN A 102 9.38 -5.60 -17.48
CA ASN A 102 9.20 -6.62 -18.51
C ASN A 102 8.80 -8.00 -17.93
N ASN A 103 8.80 -8.16 -16.60
CA ASN A 103 8.27 -9.35 -15.95
C ASN A 103 6.74 -9.39 -16.15
N GLU A 104 6.21 -10.54 -16.54
CA GLU A 104 4.79 -10.73 -16.87
C GLU A 104 3.85 -10.29 -15.73
N VAL A 105 4.18 -10.63 -14.48
CA VAL A 105 3.36 -10.29 -13.30
C VAL A 105 3.42 -8.80 -13.02
N VAL A 106 4.61 -8.20 -13.03
CA VAL A 106 4.78 -6.76 -12.82
C VAL A 106 4.03 -5.96 -13.88
N ALA A 107 4.18 -6.32 -15.15
CA ALA A 107 3.47 -5.68 -16.26
C ALA A 107 1.95 -5.81 -16.11
N CYS A 108 1.44 -7.00 -15.78
CA CYS A 108 0.02 -7.23 -15.57
C CYS A 108 -0.54 -6.40 -14.42
N VAL A 109 0.15 -6.36 -13.28
CA VAL A 109 -0.28 -5.59 -12.09
C VAL A 109 -0.29 -4.09 -12.39
N LEU A 110 0.76 -3.57 -13.02
CA LEU A 110 0.82 -2.17 -13.42
C LEU A 110 -0.32 -1.82 -14.38
N ASN A 111 -0.55 -2.64 -15.41
CA ASN A 111 -1.61 -2.43 -16.37
C ASN A 111 -3.00 -2.45 -15.71
N ALA A 112 -3.24 -3.41 -14.81
CA ALA A 112 -4.47 -3.47 -14.03
C ALA A 112 -4.65 -2.17 -13.20
N GLY A 113 -3.62 -1.74 -12.49
CA GLY A 113 -3.65 -0.51 -11.69
C GLY A 113 -3.83 0.77 -12.51
N PHE A 114 -3.31 0.84 -13.74
CA PHE A 114 -3.57 1.94 -14.67
C PHE A 114 -5.02 1.98 -15.14
N ARG A 115 -5.64 0.80 -15.32
CA ARG A 115 -7.03 0.64 -15.77
C ARG A 115 -8.05 0.61 -14.62
N ASN A 116 -7.64 0.85 -13.38
CA ASN A 116 -8.47 0.68 -12.17
C ASN A 116 -9.11 -0.72 -12.06
N GLN A 117 -8.41 -1.74 -12.53
CA GLN A 117 -8.83 -3.14 -12.43
C GLN A 117 -8.11 -3.80 -11.26
N THR A 118 -8.80 -4.72 -10.58
CA THR A 118 -8.19 -5.48 -9.48
C THR A 118 -7.41 -6.66 -10.03
N LEU A 119 -6.15 -6.77 -9.63
CA LEU A 119 -5.30 -7.94 -9.83
C LEU A 119 -4.37 -8.05 -8.64
N ASP A 120 -4.73 -8.88 -7.67
CA ASP A 120 -3.79 -9.30 -6.64
C ASP A 120 -3.06 -10.56 -7.11
N PRO A 121 -1.77 -10.48 -7.48
CA PRO A 121 -1.02 -11.64 -7.95
C PRO A 121 -0.83 -12.71 -6.86
N LEU A 122 -0.98 -12.36 -5.58
CA LEU A 122 -0.92 -13.32 -4.48
C LEU A 122 -2.25 -14.05 -4.26
N HIS A 123 -3.35 -13.49 -4.77
CA HIS A 123 -4.71 -14.02 -4.62
C HIS A 123 -5.44 -13.94 -5.97
N LEU A 124 -4.95 -14.71 -6.95
CA LEU A 124 -5.53 -14.74 -8.28
C LEU A 124 -7.00 -15.21 -8.25
N PRO A 125 -7.91 -14.58 -9.00
CA PRO A 125 -9.33 -14.95 -8.99
C PRO A 125 -9.54 -16.34 -9.61
N ASP A 126 -10.48 -17.11 -9.05
CA ASP A 126 -10.80 -18.45 -9.56
C ASP A 126 -11.42 -18.45 -10.95
N THR A 127 -11.97 -17.30 -11.38
CA THR A 127 -12.49 -17.10 -12.74
C THR A 127 -11.38 -16.89 -13.79
N MET A 128 -10.11 -16.77 -13.38
CA MET A 128 -8.99 -16.58 -14.30
C MET A 128 -8.75 -17.86 -15.14
N PRO A 129 -8.63 -17.77 -16.47
CA PRO A 129 -8.30 -18.92 -17.31
C PRO A 129 -7.01 -19.62 -16.84
N LEU A 130 -7.02 -20.95 -16.76
CA LEU A 130 -5.91 -21.74 -16.21
C LEU A 130 -4.57 -21.42 -16.87
N ARG A 131 -4.54 -21.26 -18.20
CA ARG A 131 -3.33 -20.90 -18.94
C ARG A 131 -2.74 -19.56 -18.47
N GLN A 132 -3.58 -18.56 -18.23
CA GLN A 132 -3.17 -17.26 -17.72
C GLN A 132 -2.69 -17.36 -16.27
N ARG A 133 -3.40 -18.13 -15.43
CA ARG A 133 -3.02 -18.39 -14.04
C ARG A 133 -1.63 -19.04 -13.96
N CYS A 134 -1.37 -20.07 -14.77
CA CYS A 134 -0.07 -20.73 -14.85
C CYS A 134 1.03 -19.76 -15.31
N ALA A 135 0.77 -18.92 -16.32
CA ALA A 135 1.74 -17.94 -16.79
C ALA A 135 2.15 -16.96 -15.68
N LEU A 136 1.19 -16.43 -14.92
CA LEU A 136 1.50 -15.54 -13.79
C LEU A 136 2.26 -16.26 -12.67
N VAL A 137 1.84 -17.47 -12.30
CA VAL A 137 2.51 -18.24 -11.24
C VAL A 137 3.97 -18.56 -11.60
N MET A 138 4.28 -18.85 -12.87
CA MET A 138 5.65 -19.10 -13.32
C MET A 138 6.58 -17.89 -13.16
N HIS A 139 6.05 -16.67 -13.17
CA HIS A 139 6.83 -15.43 -13.12
C HIS A 139 6.65 -14.64 -11.82
N ILE A 140 5.94 -15.20 -10.84
CA ILE A 140 5.52 -14.50 -9.61
C ILE A 140 6.66 -14.19 -8.65
N GLY A 141 7.78 -14.91 -8.71
CA GLY A 141 8.88 -14.80 -7.74
C GLY A 141 9.36 -13.38 -7.53
N VAL A 142 9.61 -12.64 -8.63
CA VAL A 142 10.05 -11.24 -8.59
C VAL A 142 9.07 -10.35 -7.83
N TRP A 143 7.77 -10.49 -8.10
CA TRP A 143 6.74 -9.74 -7.38
C TRP A 143 6.69 -10.14 -5.90
N GLN A 144 6.73 -11.44 -5.59
CA GLN A 144 6.69 -11.95 -4.22
C GLN A 144 7.87 -11.45 -3.39
N ASP A 145 9.07 -11.42 -3.96
CA ASP A 145 10.27 -10.99 -3.25
C ASP A 145 10.23 -9.49 -2.99
N ALA A 146 9.91 -8.69 -4.01
CA ALA A 146 9.74 -7.24 -3.85
C ALA A 146 8.64 -6.91 -2.85
N TYR A 147 7.49 -7.60 -2.91
CA TYR A 147 6.37 -7.39 -2.01
C TYR A 147 6.71 -7.79 -0.57
N ARG A 148 7.36 -8.95 -0.35
CA ARG A 148 7.77 -9.40 0.99
C ARG A 148 8.80 -8.46 1.63
N ALA A 149 9.75 -7.97 0.84
CA ALA A 149 10.71 -6.98 1.30
C ALA A 149 10.01 -5.69 1.74
N LEU A 150 9.12 -5.16 0.90
CA LEU A 150 8.33 -3.98 1.22
C LEU A 150 7.48 -4.17 2.49
N GLU A 151 6.71 -5.25 2.55
CA GLU A 151 5.84 -5.56 3.68
C GLU A 151 6.65 -5.64 4.97
N GLY A 152 7.76 -6.41 4.97
CA GLY A 152 8.62 -6.56 6.14
C GLY A 152 9.17 -5.22 6.64
N GLU A 153 9.69 -4.38 5.75
CA GLU A 153 10.26 -3.09 6.13
C GLU A 153 9.20 -2.09 6.60
N VAL A 154 8.09 -1.95 5.86
CA VAL A 154 7.02 -1.00 6.20
C VAL A 154 6.33 -1.40 7.49
N VAL A 155 5.97 -2.69 7.65
CA VAL A 155 5.30 -3.18 8.86
C VAL A 155 6.21 -3.03 10.08
N ALA A 156 7.50 -3.35 9.96
CA ALA A 156 8.44 -3.16 11.07
C ALA A 156 8.55 -1.69 11.49
N LEU A 157 8.61 -0.75 10.54
CA LEU A 157 8.66 0.68 10.84
C LEU A 157 7.35 1.20 11.46
N LEU A 158 6.20 0.75 10.96
CA LEU A 158 4.90 1.10 11.53
C LEU A 158 4.76 0.55 12.96
N ALA A 159 5.19 -0.68 13.21
CA ALA A 159 5.16 -1.30 14.53
C ALA A 159 6.12 -0.60 15.51
N LEU A 160 7.31 -0.22 15.05
CA LEU A 160 8.28 0.53 15.86
C LEU A 160 7.72 1.90 16.32
N HIS A 161 6.87 2.51 15.51
CA HIS A 161 6.27 3.83 15.75
C HIS A 161 4.76 3.75 16.03
N VAL A 162 4.29 2.63 16.61
CA VAL A 162 2.87 2.31 16.75
C VAL A 162 2.07 3.37 17.52
N ASP A 163 2.67 4.04 18.50
CA ASP A 163 2.00 5.10 19.27
C ASP A 163 1.67 6.33 18.40
N GLU A 164 2.61 6.75 17.56
CA GLU A 164 2.41 7.87 16.63
C GLU A 164 1.39 7.50 15.55
N VAL A 165 1.50 6.28 15.02
CA VAL A 165 0.55 5.73 14.05
C VAL A 165 -0.86 5.65 14.65
N THR A 166 -1.00 5.15 15.88
CA THR A 166 -2.29 5.04 16.58
C THR A 166 -2.94 6.42 16.74
N ARG A 167 -2.17 7.44 17.14
CA ARG A 167 -2.68 8.82 17.23
C ARG A 167 -3.11 9.38 15.88
N TRP A 168 -2.32 9.14 14.83
CA TRP A 168 -2.67 9.56 13.47
C TRP A 168 -3.97 8.90 12.99
N VAL A 169 -4.15 7.59 13.24
CA VAL A 169 -5.40 6.89 12.89
C VAL A 169 -6.58 7.49 13.63
N ALA A 170 -6.46 7.77 14.93
CA ALA A 170 -7.53 8.38 15.71
C ALA A 170 -7.93 9.76 15.15
N ARG A 171 -6.94 10.60 14.83
CA ARG A 171 -7.15 11.93 14.24
C ARG A 171 -7.80 11.86 12.86
N CYS A 172 -7.42 10.89 12.02
CA CYS A 172 -8.03 10.71 10.69
C CYS A 172 -9.52 10.37 10.72
N ARG A 173 -10.02 9.83 11.83
CA ARG A 173 -11.45 9.53 12.02
C ARG A 173 -12.26 10.74 12.47
N GLU A 174 -11.62 11.86 12.81
CA GLU A 174 -12.30 13.10 13.19
C GLU A 174 -12.92 13.78 11.96
N PRO A 175 -14.12 14.38 12.09
CA PRO A 175 -14.73 15.14 10.99
C PRO A 175 -13.80 16.24 10.47
N GLY A 176 -13.58 16.26 9.16
CA GLY A 176 -12.71 17.25 8.49
C GLY A 176 -11.27 16.78 8.27
N TYR A 177 -10.78 15.77 9.00
CA TYR A 177 -9.39 15.28 8.85
C TYR A 177 -9.19 14.27 7.71
N ALA A 178 -10.27 13.76 7.13
CA ALA A 178 -10.19 12.83 6.01
C ALA A 178 -9.67 13.49 4.71
N ASN A 179 -9.66 14.82 4.62
CA ASN A 179 -9.14 15.56 3.48
C ASN A 179 -7.72 16.04 3.73
N ILE A 180 -6.88 15.95 2.71
CA ILE A 180 -5.51 16.48 2.71
C ILE A 180 -5.59 17.88 2.10
N GLU A 181 -5.17 18.88 2.87
CA GLU A 181 -5.12 20.30 2.47
C GLU A 181 -3.95 20.59 1.51
#